data_AF-A0A6I3KXU6-F1
#
_entry.id   AF-A0A6I3KXU6-F1
#
_cell.length_a   1.000
_cell.length_b   1.000
_cell.length_c   1.000
_cell.angle_alpha   90.00
_cell.angle_beta   90.00
_cell.angle_gamma   90.00
#
_symmetry.space_group_name_H-M   'P 1'
#
loop_
_entity.id
_entity.type
_entity.pdbx_description
1 polymer ?
#
loop_
_entity_poly.entity_id
_entity_poly.type
_entity_poly.pdbx_seq_one_letter_code
_entity_poly.pdbx_strand_id
1 'polypeptide(L)'
;MAITWFWALTRMLERYGVDPDDVFDVIDAWVTAKRPVWFRTATDPASGLTTFVIWGRPGGGTLTAVYAHRKGSDTEVYAARYLGPDQIAEFEKWEATRND
;
A
#
# COMPACT_ATOMS: atom_id res chain seq x y z
N MET A 1 3.20 10.18 13.27
CA MET A 1 3.01 8.72 13.36
C MET A 1 4.34 8.08 13.02
N ALA A 2 4.93 7.26 13.89
CA ALA A 2 6.19 6.58 13.61
C ALA A 2 5.89 5.23 12.94
N ILE A 3 6.35 5.04 11.70
CA ILE A 3 6.23 3.76 11.01
C ILE A 3 7.36 2.86 11.52
N THR A 4 7.03 1.86 12.34
CA THR A 4 8.01 0.89 12.84
C THR A 4 8.09 -0.28 11.88
N TRP A 5 9.29 -0.57 11.38
CA TRP A 5 9.51 -1.70 10.47
C TRP A 5 10.07 -2.91 11.18
N PHE A 6 9.51 -4.06 10.82
CA PHE A 6 10.15 -5.34 11.08
C PHE A 6 11.15 -5.61 9.96
N TRP A 7 12.45 -5.53 10.26
CA TRP A 7 13.53 -5.79 9.28
C TRP A 7 13.41 -7.14 8.55
N ALA A 8 12.75 -8.13 9.17
CA ALA A 8 12.43 -9.40 8.52
C ALA A 8 11.47 -9.24 7.33
N LEU A 9 10.48 -8.34 7.43
CA LEU A 9 9.55 -8.02 6.34
C LEU A 9 10.27 -7.30 5.21
N THR A 10 11.12 -6.31 5.52
CA THR A 10 11.94 -5.60 4.52
C THR A 10 12.75 -6.58 3.67
N ARG A 11 13.50 -7.47 4.32
CA ARG A 11 14.28 -8.51 3.62
C ARG A 11 13.42 -9.49 2.83
N MET A 12 12.22 -9.79 3.33
CA MET A 12 11.28 -10.64 2.61
C MET A 12 10.81 -9.95 1.34
N LEU A 13 10.39 -8.68 1.40
CA LEU A 13 9.94 -7.91 0.24
C LEU A 13 11.03 -7.81 -0.83
N GLU A 14 12.26 -7.48 -0.44
CA GLU A 14 13.41 -7.45 -1.35
C GLU A 14 13.62 -8.80 -2.04
N ARG A 15 13.52 -9.91 -1.29
CA ARG A 15 13.61 -11.27 -1.85
C ARG A 15 12.52 -11.58 -2.86
N TYR A 16 11.34 -10.99 -2.71
CA TYR A 16 10.23 -11.10 -3.66
C TYR A 16 10.25 -10.00 -4.74
N GLY A 17 11.33 -9.23 -4.82
CA GLY A 17 11.56 -8.23 -5.87
C GLY A 17 10.83 -6.91 -5.67
N VAL A 18 10.35 -6.63 -4.45
CA VAL A 18 9.67 -5.38 -4.10
C VAL A 18 10.64 -4.48 -3.37
N ASP A 19 10.82 -3.26 -3.87
CA ASP A 19 11.65 -2.25 -3.23
C ASP A 19 10.93 -1.74 -1.97
N PRO A 20 11.55 -1.83 -0.78
CA PRO A 20 11.00 -1.25 0.43
C PRO A 20 10.71 0.25 0.32
N ASP A 21 11.51 1.00 -0.44
CA ASP A 21 11.34 2.45 -0.60
C ASP A 21 10.04 2.77 -1.33
N ASP A 22 9.64 1.95 -2.33
CA ASP A 22 8.35 2.08 -3.01
C ASP A 22 7.17 1.89 -2.04
N VAL A 23 7.31 0.96 -1.09
CA VAL A 23 6.29 0.73 -0.05
C VAL A 23 6.22 1.91 0.91
N PHE A 24 7.36 2.45 1.33
CA PHE A 24 7.42 3.65 2.16
C PHE A 24 6.76 4.84 1.47
N ASP A 25 7.03 5.04 0.18
CA ASP A 25 6.50 6.16 -0.58
C ASP A 25 4.98 6.11 -0.72
N VAL A 26 4.40 4.91 -0.87
CA VAL A 26 2.95 4.70 -0.90
C VAL A 26 2.34 4.96 0.48
N ILE A 27 2.97 4.48 1.56
CA ILE A 27 2.49 4.75 2.92
C ILE A 27 2.62 6.23 3.29
N ASP A 28 3.73 6.91 2.95
CA ASP A 28 3.88 8.35 3.18
C ASP A 28 2.80 9.12 2.42
N ALA A 29 2.57 8.78 1.14
CA ALA A 29 1.51 9.40 0.34
C ALA A 29 0.12 9.23 0.98
N TRP A 30 -0.18 8.04 1.50
CA TRP A 30 -1.45 7.77 2.18
C TRP A 30 -1.61 8.57 3.48
N VAL A 31 -0.58 8.55 4.33
CA VAL A 31 -0.63 9.19 5.67
C VAL A 31 -0.62 10.71 5.56
N THR A 32 0.12 11.26 4.61
CA THR A 32 0.28 12.70 4.44
C THR A 32 -0.70 13.31 3.45
N ALA A 33 -1.43 12.49 2.70
CA ALA A 33 -2.32 12.89 1.60
C ALA A 33 -1.64 13.77 0.53
N LYS A 34 -0.31 13.73 0.42
CA LYS A 34 0.46 14.51 -0.57
C LYS A 34 0.23 14.07 -2.01
N ARG A 35 -0.15 12.80 -2.21
CA ARG A 35 -0.39 12.18 -3.52
C ARG A 35 -1.65 11.30 -3.45
N PRO A 36 -2.43 11.20 -4.52
CA PRO A 36 -3.59 10.32 -4.55
C PRO A 36 -3.16 8.86 -4.38
N VAL A 37 -3.82 8.17 -3.44
CA VAL A 37 -3.70 6.72 -3.25
C VAL A 37 -5.09 6.10 -3.26
N TRP A 38 -5.20 4.90 -3.84
CA TRP A 38 -6.46 4.18 -3.86
C TRP A 38 -6.52 3.23 -2.67
N PHE A 39 -7.24 3.67 -1.64
CA PHE A 39 -7.50 2.90 -0.43
C PHE A 39 -8.75 2.02 -0.58
N ARG A 40 -8.64 0.74 -0.25
CA ARG A 40 -9.75 -0.22 -0.21
C ARG A 40 -9.69 -1.04 1.07
N THR A 41 -10.84 -1.23 1.71
CA THR A 41 -10.99 -2.04 2.94
C THR A 41 -11.72 -3.33 2.65
N ALA A 42 -11.29 -4.41 3.29
CA ALA A 42 -12.03 -5.66 3.40
C ALA A 42 -12.11 -6.06 4.87
N THR A 43 -13.33 -6.23 5.36
CA THR A 43 -13.61 -6.66 6.73
C THR A 43 -14.11 -8.09 6.70
N ASP A 44 -13.47 -8.96 7.47
CA ASP A 44 -13.97 -10.31 7.72
C ASP A 44 -15.06 -10.25 8.82
N PRO A 45 -16.33 -10.59 8.52
CA PRO A 45 -17.40 -10.54 9.50
C PRO A 45 -17.28 -11.58 10.61
N ALA A 46 -16.53 -12.67 10.41
CA ALA A 46 -16.39 -13.73 11.41
C ALA A 46 -15.39 -13.37 12.52
N SER A 47 -14.24 -12.79 12.16
CA SER A 47 -13.19 -12.40 13.12
C SER A 47 -13.21 -10.91 13.49
N GLY A 48 -13.94 -10.07 12.75
CA GLY A 48 -13.88 -8.61 12.89
C GLY A 48 -12.57 -8.00 12.38
N LEU A 49 -11.68 -8.79 11.78
CA LEU A 49 -10.43 -8.29 11.22
C LEU A 49 -10.72 -7.40 10.03
N THR A 50 -10.19 -6.18 10.07
CA THR A 50 -10.19 -5.27 8.93
C THR A 50 -8.79 -5.23 8.32
N THR A 51 -8.71 -5.69 7.09
CA THR A 51 -7.53 -5.51 6.23
C THR A 51 -7.81 -4.39 5.23
N PHE A 52 -6.75 -3.79 4.73
CA PHE A 52 -6.84 -2.82 3.67
C PHE A 52 -5.68 -2.96 2.70
N VAL A 53 -5.96 -2.59 1.47
CA VAL A 53 -4.99 -2.48 0.39
C VAL A 53 -4.91 -1.03 -0.07
N ILE A 54 -3.68 -0.55 -0.21
CA ILE A 54 -3.37 0.79 -0.69
C ILE A 54 -2.64 0.62 -2.00
N TRP A 55 -3.21 1.12 -3.10
CA TRP A 55 -2.48 1.25 -4.35
C TRP A 55 -1.97 2.68 -4.48
N GLY A 56 -0.72 2.83 -4.89
CA GLY A 56 -0.15 4.15 -5.08
C GLY A 56 1.02 4.13 -6.05
N ARG A 57 1.31 5.32 -6.56
CA ARG A 57 2.49 5.61 -7.37
C ARG A 57 3.61 6.15 -6.46
N PRO A 58 4.71 5.41 -6.28
CA PRO A 58 5.90 5.95 -5.62
C PRO A 58 6.50 7.10 -6.44
N GLY A 59 7.28 7.98 -5.81
CA GLY A 59 7.77 9.22 -6.43
C GLY A 59 8.62 9.03 -7.70
N GLY A 60 9.16 7.83 -7.91
CA GLY A 60 9.83 7.41 -9.15
C GLY A 60 9.74 5.91 -9.42
N GLY A 61 8.85 5.21 -8.71
CA GLY A 61 8.82 3.75 -8.62
C GLY A 61 7.68 3.08 -9.35
N THR A 62 7.60 1.77 -9.19
CA THR A 62 6.57 0.96 -9.85
C THR A 62 5.26 1.03 -9.06
N LEU A 63 4.11 1.06 -9.75
CA LEU A 63 2.80 1.06 -9.08
C LEU A 63 2.71 -0.13 -8.11
N THR A 64 2.47 0.20 -6.84
CA THR A 64 2.63 -0.75 -5.74
C THR A 64 1.32 -0.92 -4.98
N ALA A 65 0.97 -2.17 -4.71
CA ALA A 65 -0.05 -2.55 -3.73
C ALA A 65 0.61 -2.82 -2.39
N VAL A 66 0.18 -2.11 -1.36
CA VAL A 66 0.57 -2.34 0.03
C VAL A 66 -0.61 -2.92 0.78
N TYR A 67 -0.40 -4.06 1.44
CA TYR A 67 -1.39 -4.75 2.24
C TYR A 67 -1.08 -4.57 3.71
N ALA A 68 -2.08 -4.08 4.44
CA ALA A 68 -1.95 -3.75 5.83
C ALA A 68 -3.24 -4.03 6.61
N HIS A 69 -3.12 -4.09 7.92
CA HIS A 69 -4.27 -4.20 8.81
C HIS A 69 -4.08 -3.25 9.99
N ARG A 70 -5.19 -2.95 10.65
CA ARG A 70 -5.18 -2.09 11.83
C ARG A 70 -5.01 -2.94 13.08
N LYS A 71 -4.11 -2.52 13.96
CA LYS A 71 -3.93 -3.09 15.30
C LYS A 71 -3.89 -1.97 16.33
N GLY A 72 -5.05 -1.73 16.96
CA GLY A 72 -5.23 -0.56 17.82
C GLY A 72 -5.11 0.76 17.05
N SER A 73 -4.17 1.62 17.47
CA SER A 73 -3.82 2.86 16.76
C SER A 73 -2.92 2.63 15.56
N ASP A 74 -2.29 1.46 15.47
CA ASP A 74 -1.18 1.23 14.57
C ASP A 74 -1.63 0.57 13.27
N THR A 75 -0.87 0.83 12.22
CA THR A 75 -1.00 0.17 10.92
C THR A 75 0.16 -0.79 10.76
N GLU A 76 -0.14 -2.08 10.66
CA GLU A 76 0.85 -3.13 10.40
C GLU A 76 0.79 -3.51 8.91
N VAL A 77 1.85 -3.20 8.18
CA VAL A 77 2.06 -3.71 6.81
C VAL A 77 2.53 -5.14 6.91
N TYR A 78 1.90 -6.05 6.16
CA TYR A 78 2.26 -7.48 6.17
C TYR A 78 2.65 -8.01 4.80
N ALA A 79 2.33 -7.31 3.72
CA ALA A 79 2.76 -7.66 2.38
C ALA A 79 2.75 -6.45 1.46
N ALA A 80 3.55 -6.51 0.40
CA ALA A 80 3.47 -5.59 -0.71
C ALA A 80 3.84 -6.31 -2.01
N ARG A 81 3.39 -5.77 -3.14
CA ARG A 81 3.77 -6.23 -4.48
C ARG A 81 3.54 -5.12 -5.50
N TYR A 82 4.22 -5.23 -6.64
CA TYR A 82 3.86 -4.43 -7.81
C TYR A 82 2.52 -4.86 -8.40
N LEU A 83 1.80 -3.90 -8.96
CA LEU A 83 0.55 -4.14 -9.67
C LEU A 83 0.80 -4.88 -10.98
N GLY A 84 -0.10 -5.80 -11.33
CA GLY A 84 -0.11 -6.41 -12.67
C GLY A 84 -0.76 -5.48 -13.71
N PRO A 85 -0.64 -5.79 -15.01
CA PRO A 85 -1.13 -4.93 -16.09
C PRO A 85 -2.60 -4.50 -15.96
N ASP A 86 -3.50 -5.43 -15.62
CA ASP A 86 -4.93 -5.13 -15.48
C ASP A 86 -5.21 -4.18 -14.30
N GLN A 87 -4.45 -4.35 -13.22
CA GLN A 87 -4.56 -3.51 -12.02
C GLN A 87 -3.97 -2.12 -12.25
N ILE A 88 -2.91 -2.02 -13.06
CA ILE A 88 -2.37 -0.74 -13.51
C ILE A 88 -3.44 0.00 -14.31
N ALA A 89 -4.06 -0.65 -15.29
CA ALA A 89 -5.10 -0.03 -16.10
C ALA A 89 -6.33 0.39 -15.25
N GLU A 90 -6.69 -0.41 -14.24
CA GLU A 90 -7.75 -0.06 -13.29
C GLU A 90 -7.35 1.16 -12.44
N PHE A 91 -6.11 1.17 -11.92
CA PHE A 91 -5.58 2.27 -11.12
C PHE A 91 -5.54 3.58 -11.90
N GLU A 92 -5.05 3.56 -13.14
CA GLU A 92 -4.94 4.75 -13.99
C GLU A 92 -6.31 5.37 -14.31
N LYS A 93 -7.33 4.53 -14.53
CA LYS A 93 -8.72 5.02 -14.69
C LYS A 93 -9.22 5.72 -13.43
N TRP A 94 -8.94 5.16 -12.25
CA TRP A 94 -9.29 5.78 -10.98
C TRP A 94 -8.48 7.06 -10.74
N GLU A 95 -7.19 7.05 -11.02
CA GLU A 95 -6.26 8.19 -10.84
C GLU A 95 -6.70 9.38 -11.70
N ALA A 96 -7.17 9.13 -12.92
CA ALA A 96 -7.73 10.16 -13.79
C ALA A 96 -8.94 10.90 -13.17
N THR A 97 -9.74 10.24 -12.33
CA THR A 97 -10.88 10.89 -11.64
C THR A 97 -10.47 11.80 -10.48
N ARG A 98 -9.18 11.84 -10.13
CA ARG A 98 -8.64 12.58 -8.97
C ARG A 98 -7.74 13.76 -9.36
N ASN A 99 -7.41 13.88 -10.65
CA ASN A 99 -6.61 14.96 -11.21
C ASN A 99 -7.47 16.07 -11.87
N ASP A 100 -8.80 15.96 -11.81
CA ASP A 100 -9.77 17.02 -12.09
C ASP A 100 -10.10 17.81 -10.81
#